data_AF-A0AAN6N9W7-F1
#
_entry.id   AF-A0AAN6N9W7-F1
#
_cell.length_a   1.000
_cell.length_b   1.000
_cell.length_c   1.000
_cell.angle_alpha   90.00
_cell.angle_beta   90.00
_cell.angle_gamma   90.00
#
_symmetry.space_group_name_H-M   'P 1'
#
loop_
_entity.id
_entity.type
_entity.pdbx_description
1 polymer ?
#
loop_
_entity_poly.entity_id
_entity_poly.type
_entity_poly.pdbx_seq_one_letter_code
_entity_poly.pdbx_strand_id
1 'polypeptide(L)'
;MAEERPRPDWEALQNGFGVIAAEIPHMANINPATTIQPVLNKTQQIKDTIQEINDIIQEINDIIERMEINMNTRFNRLEITFLNHRISTINARSVGFGSSQHLHPLRDLHTGQFIQNFPLSLAELEQLDRNSFLPYSTW
;
A
#
# COMPACT_ATOMS: atom_id res chain seq x y z
N MET A 1 9.82 39.89 79.03
CA MET A 1 10.47 40.55 77.88
C MET A 1 9.54 40.36 76.70
N ALA A 2 8.92 41.42 76.20
CA ALA A 2 8.05 41.34 75.03
C ALA A 2 8.96 41.33 73.79
N GLU A 3 8.94 40.24 73.03
CA GLU A 3 9.62 40.11 71.75
C GLU A 3 8.97 41.09 70.76
N GLU A 4 9.64 42.20 70.46
CA GLU A 4 9.23 43.08 69.37
C GLU A 4 9.37 42.32 68.06
N ARG A 5 8.24 41.99 67.45
CA ARG A 5 8.24 41.39 66.11
C ARG A 5 8.83 42.42 65.13
N PRO A 6 9.73 42.01 64.23
CA PRO A 6 10.30 42.91 63.25
C PRO A 6 9.19 43.52 62.40
N ARG A 7 9.23 44.86 62.24
CA ARG A 7 8.27 45.57 61.40
C ARG A 7 8.50 45.18 59.94
N PRO A 8 7.43 45.05 59.13
CA PRO A 8 7.58 44.78 57.71
C PRO A 8 8.40 45.87 57.03
N ASP A 9 9.24 45.45 56.08
CA ASP A 9 9.95 46.36 55.19
C ASP A 9 8.97 46.93 54.16
N TRP A 10 8.47 48.13 54.46
CA TRP A 10 7.50 48.83 53.62
C TRP A 10 8.06 49.22 52.26
N GLU A 11 9.36 49.46 52.15
CA GLU A 11 10.01 49.81 50.89
C GLU A 11 10.09 48.59 49.97
N ALA A 12 10.44 47.43 50.52
CA ALA A 12 10.40 46.17 49.79
C ALA A 12 8.98 45.81 49.30
N LEU A 13 7.96 46.06 50.12
CA LEU A 13 6.56 45.84 49.73
C LEU A 13 6.13 46.77 48.59
N GLN A 14 6.49 48.05 48.67
CA GLN A 14 6.12 49.04 47.67
C GLN A 14 6.80 48.77 46.32
N ASN A 15 8.07 48.35 46.35
CA ASN A 15 8.79 47.88 45.17
C ASN A 15 8.16 46.60 44.60
N GLY A 16 7.77 45.65 45.45
CA GLY A 16 7.07 44.43 45.04
C GLY A 16 5.75 44.72 44.31
N PHE A 17 4.93 45.63 44.85
CA PHE A 17 3.69 46.05 44.19
C PHE A 17 3.94 46.81 42.87
N GLY A 18 5.00 47.61 42.80
CA GLY A 18 5.40 48.30 41.57
C GLY A 18 5.75 47.33 40.44
N VAL A 19 6.51 46.27 40.74
CA VAL A 19 6.85 45.22 39.77
C VAL A 19 5.60 44.47 39.31
N ILE A 20 4.72 44.09 40.24
CA ILE A 20 3.46 43.40 39.89
C ILE A 20 2.55 44.29 39.02
N ALA A 21 2.44 45.57 39.35
CA ALA A 21 1.62 46.52 38.59
C ALA A 21 2.16 46.74 37.17
N ALA A 22 3.48 46.71 36.98
CA ALA A 22 4.10 46.77 35.66
C ALA A 22 3.87 45.48 34.84
N GLU A 23 3.80 44.32 35.49
CA GLU A 23 3.69 43.03 34.81
C GLU A 23 2.25 42.64 34.44
N ILE A 24 1.24 43.12 35.18
CA ILE A 24 -0.18 42.85 34.91
C ILE A 24 -0.59 43.22 33.46
N PRO A 25 -0.22 44.39 32.90
CA PRO A 25 -0.49 44.72 31.50
C PRO A 25 0.22 43.80 30.50
N HIS A 26 1.44 43.35 30.80
CA HIS A 26 2.17 42.42 29.94
C HIS A 26 1.47 41.06 29.87
N MET A 27 0.98 40.55 31.01
CA MET A 27 0.19 39.32 31.07
C MET A 27 -1.19 39.47 30.41
N ALA A 28 -1.84 40.63 30.57
CA ALA A 28 -3.14 40.91 29.94
C ALA A 28 -3.05 40.99 28.40
N ASN A 29 -1.89 41.35 27.86
CA ASN A 29 -1.65 41.41 26.42
C ASN A 29 -1.29 40.06 25.79
N ILE A 30 -1.02 39.02 26.58
CA ILE A 30 -0.91 37.65 26.08
C ILE A 30 -2.34 37.18 25.81
N ASN A 31 -2.73 37.11 24.54
CA ASN A 31 -4.00 36.51 24.14
C ASN A 31 -3.79 35.03 23.80
N PRO A 32 -4.14 34.07 24.68
CA PRO A 32 -3.93 32.65 24.43
C PRO A 32 -4.67 32.18 23.17
N ALA A 33 -5.78 32.83 22.81
CA ALA A 33 -6.52 32.52 21.60
C ALA A 33 -5.69 32.77 20.34
N THR A 34 -4.85 33.81 20.31
CA THR A 34 -3.98 34.08 19.14
C THR A 34 -2.87 33.04 18.98
N THR A 35 -2.46 32.38 20.06
CA THR A 35 -1.42 31.35 20.03
C THR A 35 -2.01 29.96 19.76
N ILE A 36 -3.20 29.67 20.31
CA ILE A 36 -3.83 28.34 20.22
C ILE A 36 -4.63 28.16 18.94
N GLN A 37 -5.29 29.22 18.42
CA GLN A 37 -6.15 29.10 17.24
C GLN A 37 -5.40 28.59 15.99
N PRO A 38 -4.17 29.04 15.67
CA PRO A 38 -3.41 28.50 14.54
C PRO A 38 -3.09 27.01 14.69
N VAL A 39 -2.84 26.55 15.92
CA VAL A 39 -2.59 25.14 16.22
C VAL A 39 -3.85 24.32 15.98
N LEU A 40 -5.00 24.78 16.50
CA LEU A 40 -6.29 24.11 16.28
C LEU A 40 -6.63 24.00 14.78
N ASN A 41 -6.42 25.09 14.03
CA ASN A 41 -6.65 25.10 12.58
C ASN A 41 -5.75 24.10 11.85
N LYS A 42 -4.46 24.05 12.20
CA LYS A 42 -3.52 23.06 11.63
C LYS A 42 -3.89 21.63 12.01
N THR A 43 -4.31 21.39 13.25
CA THR A 43 -4.77 20.07 13.69
C THR A 43 -6.01 19.62 12.90
N GLN A 44 -6.93 20.54 12.60
CA GLN A 44 -8.09 20.24 11.77
C GLN A 44 -7.67 19.90 10.34
N GLN A 45 -6.77 20.68 9.73
CA GLN A 45 -6.24 20.39 8.39
C GLN A 45 -5.57 19.01 8.33
N ILE A 46 -4.76 18.67 9.34
CA ILE A 46 -4.11 17.35 9.44
C ILE A 46 -5.17 16.24 9.50
N LYS A 47 -6.24 16.44 10.29
CA LYS A 47 -7.34 15.47 10.38
C LYS A 47 -8.02 15.26 9.04
N ASP A 48 -8.28 16.35 8.31
CA ASP A 48 -8.92 16.29 6.99
C ASP A 48 -8.02 15.57 5.97
N THR A 49 -6.71 15.86 5.95
CA THR A 49 -5.74 15.14 5.10
C THR A 49 -5.64 13.66 5.45
N ILE A 50 -5.69 13.29 6.73
CA ILE A 50 -5.70 11.87 7.14
C ILE A 50 -6.95 11.16 6.61
N GLN A 51 -8.10 11.83 6.62
CA GLN A 51 -9.32 11.25 6.07
C GLN A 51 -9.20 11.00 4.57
N GLU A 52 -8.71 11.98 3.81
CA GLU A 52 -8.48 11.83 2.37
C GLU A 52 -7.52 10.67 2.05
N ILE A 53 -6.45 10.52 2.84
CA ILE A 53 -5.50 9.40 2.70
C ILE A 53 -6.20 8.05 2.95
N ASN A 54 -7.05 7.96 3.98
CA ASN A 54 -7.78 6.72 4.27
C ASN A 54 -8.74 6.34 3.13
N ASP A 55 -9.41 7.33 2.55
CA ASP A 55 -10.32 7.10 1.42
C ASP A 55 -9.55 6.57 0.19
N ILE A 56 -8.37 7.13 -0.10
CA ILE A 56 -7.49 6.66 -1.18
C ILE A 56 -6.99 5.22 -0.91
N ILE A 57 -6.60 4.92 0.33
CA ILE A 57 -6.15 3.56 0.72
C ILE A 57 -7.28 2.56 0.49
N GLN A 58 -8.51 2.91 0.83
CA GLN A 58 -9.67 2.04 0.59
C GLN A 58 -9.88 1.78 -0.90
N GLU A 59 -9.80 2.81 -1.75
CA GLU A 59 -9.91 2.65 -3.21
C GLU A 59 -8.82 1.72 -3.78
N ILE A 60 -7.58 1.87 -3.30
CA ILE A 60 -6.46 1.01 -3.71
C ILE A 60 -6.72 -0.45 -3.32
N ASN A 61 -7.20 -0.71 -2.10
CA ASN A 61 -7.53 -2.06 -1.65
C ASN A 61 -8.62 -2.69 -2.52
N ASP A 62 -9.67 -1.95 -2.83
CA ASP A 62 -10.75 -2.42 -3.72
C ASP A 62 -10.22 -2.74 -5.13
N ILE A 63 -9.27 -1.97 -5.65
CA ILE A 63 -8.61 -2.26 -6.94
C ILE A 63 -7.80 -3.55 -6.87
N ILE A 64 -7.00 -3.75 -5.81
CA ILE A 64 -6.18 -4.94 -5.62
C ILE A 64 -7.06 -6.20 -5.56
N GLU A 65 -8.15 -6.16 -4.79
CA GLU A 65 -9.09 -7.29 -4.68
C GLU A 65 -9.68 -7.65 -6.05
N ARG A 66 -10.11 -6.65 -6.83
CA ARG A 66 -10.61 -6.87 -8.20
C ARG A 66 -9.55 -7.47 -9.12
N MET A 67 -8.30 -7.03 -9.00
CA MET A 67 -7.19 -7.58 -9.78
C MET A 67 -6.93 -9.05 -9.42
N GLU A 68 -6.92 -9.39 -8.14
CA GLU A 68 -6.74 -10.76 -7.66
C GLU A 68 -7.85 -11.69 -8.19
N ILE A 69 -9.11 -11.28 -8.09
CA ILE A 69 -10.25 -12.04 -8.63
C ILE A 69 -10.09 -12.23 -10.15
N ASN A 70 -9.71 -11.19 -10.89
CA ASN A 70 -9.53 -11.26 -12.33
C ASN A 70 -8.41 -12.22 -12.72
N MET A 71 -7.26 -12.12 -12.05
CA MET A 71 -6.12 -12.99 -12.27
C MET A 71 -6.47 -14.45 -12.00
N ASN A 72 -7.07 -14.74 -10.84
CA ASN A 72 -7.48 -16.09 -10.47
C ASN A 72 -8.47 -16.67 -11.50
N THR A 73 -9.45 -15.88 -11.93
CA THR A 73 -10.39 -16.29 -12.98
C THR A 73 -9.68 -16.64 -14.29
N ARG A 74 -8.72 -15.81 -14.72
CA ARG A 74 -7.96 -16.03 -15.96
C ARG A 74 -7.06 -17.25 -15.87
N PHE A 75 -6.36 -17.44 -14.75
CA PHE A 75 -5.52 -18.62 -14.53
C PHE A 75 -6.34 -19.90 -14.52
N ASN A 76 -7.47 -19.94 -13.79
CA ASN A 76 -8.36 -21.11 -13.78
C ASN A 76 -8.87 -21.45 -15.17
N ARG A 77 -9.23 -20.45 -15.99
CA ARG A 77 -9.66 -20.66 -17.38
C ARG A 77 -8.54 -21.22 -18.25
N LEU A 78 -7.32 -20.73 -18.08
CA LEU A 78 -6.15 -21.24 -18.80
C LEU A 78 -5.87 -22.69 -18.41
N GLU A 79 -5.89 -23.02 -17.12
CA GLU A 79 -5.69 -24.37 -16.62
C GLU A 79 -6.72 -25.35 -17.20
N ILE A 80 -8.01 -25.00 -17.16
CA ILE A 80 -9.07 -25.80 -17.79
C ILE A 80 -8.81 -25.99 -19.30
N THR A 81 -8.41 -24.92 -20.00
CA THR A 81 -8.13 -24.97 -21.44
C THR A 81 -6.95 -25.91 -21.74
N PHE A 82 -5.87 -25.84 -20.96
CA PHE A 82 -4.72 -26.72 -21.09
C PHE A 82 -5.07 -28.17 -20.80
N LEU A 83 -5.85 -28.45 -19.74
CA LEU A 83 -6.29 -29.80 -19.40
C LEU A 83 -7.15 -30.40 -20.51
N ASN A 84 -8.13 -29.63 -21.03
CA ASN A 84 -8.96 -30.06 -22.14
C ASN A 84 -8.14 -30.34 -23.41
N HIS A 85 -7.16 -29.48 -23.71
CA HIS A 85 -6.26 -29.70 -24.84
C HIS A 85 -5.43 -30.98 -24.66
N ARG A 86 -4.85 -31.21 -23.47
CA ARG A 86 -4.09 -32.44 -23.17
C ARG A 86 -4.95 -33.69 -23.33
N ILE A 87 -6.18 -33.69 -22.81
CA ILE A 87 -7.12 -34.80 -22.93
C ILE A 87 -7.46 -35.06 -24.41
N SER A 88 -7.75 -34.01 -25.18
CA SER A 88 -8.01 -34.11 -26.62
C SER A 88 -6.83 -34.73 -27.37
N THR A 89 -5.60 -34.27 -27.09
CA THR A 89 -4.38 -34.79 -27.71
C THR A 89 -4.12 -36.25 -27.34
N ILE A 90 -4.35 -36.65 -26.10
CA ILE A 90 -4.23 -38.05 -25.66
C ILE A 90 -5.27 -38.92 -26.37
N ASN A 91 -6.52 -38.46 -26.44
CA ASN A 91 -7.59 -39.16 -27.15
C ASN A 91 -7.29 -39.26 -28.65
N ALA A 92 -6.76 -38.21 -29.28
CA ALA A 92 -6.34 -38.26 -30.68
C ALA A 92 -5.16 -39.22 -30.92
N ARG A 93 -4.27 -39.40 -29.94
CA ARG A 93 -3.19 -40.42 -30.00
C ARG A 93 -3.73 -41.84 -29.81
N SER A 94 -4.76 -42.05 -28.98
CA SER A 94 -5.35 -43.37 -28.74
C SER A 94 -6.18 -43.90 -29.92
N VAL A 95 -6.65 -43.03 -30.82
CA VAL A 95 -7.25 -43.42 -32.12
C VAL A 95 -6.25 -43.55 -33.27
N GLY A 96 -4.94 -43.58 -33.01
CA GLY A 96 -3.94 -44.01 -33.99
C GLY A 96 -3.46 -42.91 -34.94
N PHE A 97 -2.86 -41.85 -34.40
CA PHE A 97 -2.02 -40.94 -35.18
C PHE A 97 -0.56 -41.04 -34.74
N GLY A 98 0.31 -41.36 -35.70
CA GLY A 98 1.74 -41.59 -35.54
C GLY A 98 2.51 -40.40 -34.95
N SER A 99 3.72 -40.72 -34.52
CA SER A 99 4.71 -39.99 -33.71
C SER A 99 5.28 -38.67 -34.29
N SER A 100 4.50 -37.87 -35.01
CA SER A 100 4.91 -36.52 -35.44
C SER A 100 3.77 -35.52 -35.26
N GLN A 101 3.54 -35.10 -34.02
CA GLN A 101 2.59 -34.04 -33.70
C GLN A 101 3.32 -32.69 -33.63
N HIS A 102 3.19 -31.91 -34.70
CA HIS A 102 3.51 -30.49 -34.68
C HIS A 102 2.45 -29.75 -33.85
N LEU A 103 2.88 -28.97 -32.87
CA LEU A 103 2.02 -28.07 -32.10
C LEU A 103 1.77 -26.80 -32.92
N HIS A 104 0.52 -26.35 -32.97
CA HIS A 104 0.21 -25.07 -33.61
C HIS A 104 0.70 -23.92 -32.71
N PRO A 105 1.41 -22.92 -33.25
CA PRO A 105 1.88 -21.78 -32.47
C PRO A 105 0.70 -21.00 -31.90
N LEU A 106 0.80 -20.61 -30.63
CA LEU A 106 -0.19 -19.75 -29.99
C LEU A 106 -0.20 -18.36 -30.62
N ARG A 107 -1.38 -17.77 -30.73
CA ARG A 107 -1.59 -16.40 -31.20
C ARG A 107 -1.82 -15.49 -29.99
N ASP A 108 -1.10 -14.38 -29.93
CA ASP A 108 -1.36 -13.31 -28.98
C ASP A 108 -2.75 -12.69 -29.28
N LEU A 109 -3.61 -12.65 -28.27
CA LEU A 109 -4.98 -12.14 -28.40
C LEU A 109 -5.04 -10.62 -28.65
N HIS A 110 -4.02 -9.86 -28.25
CA HIS A 110 -4.01 -8.39 -28.35
C HIS A 110 -3.42 -7.93 -29.69
N THR A 111 -2.34 -8.58 -30.13
CA THR A 111 -1.63 -8.21 -31.36
C THR A 111 -2.03 -9.05 -32.57
N GLY A 112 -2.65 -10.23 -32.34
CA GLY A 112 -2.91 -11.20 -33.39
C GLY A 112 -1.65 -11.81 -34.00
N GLN A 113 -0.47 -11.57 -33.44
CA GLN A 113 0.76 -12.18 -33.92
C GLN A 113 0.96 -13.55 -33.28
N PHE A 114 1.61 -14.46 -33.99
CA PHE A 114 2.05 -15.70 -33.37
C PHE A 114 3.11 -15.39 -32.32
N ILE A 115 2.99 -16.03 -31.15
CA ILE A 115 3.98 -15.93 -30.08
C ILE A 115 5.28 -16.51 -30.62
N GLN A 116 6.30 -15.66 -30.74
CA GLN A 116 7.63 -16.10 -31.15
C GLN A 116 8.21 -17.04 -30.10
N ASN A 117 8.88 -18.10 -30.55
CA ASN A 117 9.48 -19.15 -29.71
C ASN A 117 8.48 -20.06 -28.96
N PHE A 118 7.22 -20.14 -29.39
CA PHE A 118 6.32 -21.18 -28.88
C PHE A 118 6.80 -22.58 -29.34
N PRO A 119 6.90 -23.58 -28.46
CA PRO A 119 7.34 -24.93 -28.85
C PRO A 119 6.39 -25.49 -29.91
N LEU A 120 6.97 -25.92 -31.03
CA LEU A 120 6.28 -26.43 -32.21
C LEU A 120 6.21 -27.95 -32.22
N SER A 121 6.75 -28.61 -31.19
CA SER A 121 6.65 -30.05 -30.99
C SER A 121 6.50 -30.41 -29.52
N LEU A 122 5.94 -31.60 -29.27
CA LEU A 122 5.86 -32.13 -27.90
C LEU A 122 7.25 -32.31 -27.28
N ALA A 123 8.27 -32.65 -28.07
CA ALA A 123 9.64 -32.82 -27.60
C ALA A 123 10.25 -31.50 -27.10
N GLU A 124 9.99 -30.38 -27.79
CA GLU A 124 10.42 -29.05 -27.35
C GLU A 124 9.70 -28.62 -26.06
N LEU A 125 8.41 -28.96 -25.92
CA LEU A 125 7.64 -28.69 -24.71
C LEU A 125 8.15 -29.50 -23.51
N GLU A 126 8.45 -30.78 -23.70
CA GLU A 126 9.03 -31.66 -22.66
C GLU A 126 10.47 -31.28 -22.27
N GLN A 127 11.22 -30.61 -23.16
CA GLN A 127 12.53 -30.04 -22.84
C GLN A 127 12.40 -28.75 -22.02
N LEU A 128 11.42 -27.89 -22.33
CA LEU A 128 11.13 -26.71 -21.52
C LEU A 128 10.71 -27.07 -20.10
N ASP A 129 9.82 -28.05 -19.94
CA ASP A 129 9.36 -28.52 -18.62
C ASP A 129 10.52 -29.04 -17.75
N ARG A 130 11.45 -29.79 -18.37
CA ARG A 130 12.68 -30.25 -17.71
C ARG A 130 13.64 -29.13 -17.33
N ASN A 131 13.68 -28.03 -18.10
CA ASN A 131 14.54 -26.88 -17.83
C ASN A 131 13.90 -25.88 -16.84
N SER A 132 12.57 -25.89 -16.67
CA SER A 132 11.86 -25.03 -15.70
C SER A 132 11.90 -25.53 -14.25
N PHE A 133 12.28 -26.79 -14.03
CA PHE A 133 12.65 -27.30 -12.70
C PHE A 133 14.12 -27.00 -12.40
N LEU A 134 14.47 -25.71 -12.28
CA LEU A 134 15.60 -25.35 -11.42
C LEU A 134 15.11 -25.42 -9.97
N PRO A 135 15.82 -26.10 -9.06
CA PRO A 135 15.44 -26.11 -7.66
C PRO A 135 15.43 -24.67 -7.17
N TYR A 136 14.38 -24.29 -6.46
CA TYR A 136 14.38 -23.12 -5.58
C TYR A 136 15.50 -23.31 -4.55
N SER A 137 16.73 -22.93 -4.90
CA SER A 137 17.82 -22.76 -3.97
C SER A 137 18.14 -21.28 -3.89
N THR A 138 17.67 -20.69 -2.80
CA THR A 138 18.23 -19.52 -2.10
C THR A 138 18.43 -18.24 -2.92
N TRP A 139 17.54 -17.26 -2.75
CA TRP A 139 17.84 -15.87 -2.36
C TRP A 139 16.64 -15.31 -1.60
#